data_AF-A0A4Y9LYV2-F1
#
_entry.id   AF-A0A4Y9LYV2-F1
#
_cell.length_a   1.000
_cell.length_b   1.000
_cell.length_c   1.000
_cell.angle_alpha   90.00
_cell.angle_beta   90.00
_cell.angle_gamma   90.00
#
_symmetry.space_group_name_H-M   'P 1'
#
loop_
_entity.id
_entity.type
_entity.pdbx_description
1 polymer ?
#
loop_
_entity_poly.entity_id
_entity_poly.type
_entity_poly.pdbx_seq_one_letter_code
_entity_poly.pdbx_strand_id
1 'polypeptide(L)'
;MPSEGHIMLRQAVILAGGLGTRLGERTKLVPKPMLDIGGRPFLDTLIDELVRYDVFDEILLLAGHKAEIVETHYGGATRGRAKILVSREVEPLGTGGALMHARDLLHDRFLLLNGDSLFDFNLLDLVARAHGGGVHMALRDDVVADRYGRVVLDGNTVRDFIGPGAGATGPANAGIYVVSKSILADITTLPASLEQDVFPGLAASGALRGTAYRGYFIDIGTPDDFARADRELPEKLRRPAVFFDRDGVLNHDSGYTFETHKLEWIEGAREAVKDVNDAGYFAFVITNQSGVARGYYGEHHVVALHRWMADQMARTGAHIDAFEYCPDHPDGTVARYCRTSDRRKPAPGMITDLLKRFPVDMTRSMVIGDKDSDMEAAQAAGLAGHLFSGGNLQAFVRRHLGLAGV
;
A
#
# COMPACT_ATOMS: atom_id res chain seq x y z
N MET A 1 6.76 -19.87 -14.71
CA MET A 1 7.68 -18.72 -14.87
C MET A 1 6.82 -17.52 -15.28
N PRO A 2 6.54 -16.54 -14.42
CA PRO A 2 5.92 -15.30 -14.89
C PRO A 2 6.90 -14.64 -15.86
N SER A 3 6.46 -14.45 -17.10
CA SER A 3 7.24 -13.89 -18.20
C SER A 3 7.72 -12.47 -17.91
N GLU A 4 8.90 -12.14 -18.45
CA GLU A 4 9.42 -10.79 -18.64
C GLU A 4 8.32 -9.90 -19.26
N GLY A 5 7.82 -8.90 -18.52
CA GLY A 5 6.78 -8.00 -19.03
C GLY A 5 5.91 -7.30 -17.99
N HIS A 6 5.94 -7.69 -16.71
CA HIS A 6 5.31 -6.90 -15.66
C HIS A 6 6.16 -5.66 -15.36
N ILE A 7 5.96 -4.59 -16.13
CA ILE A 7 6.38 -3.25 -15.71
C ILE A 7 5.73 -3.01 -14.35
N MET A 8 6.57 -2.84 -13.33
CA MET A 8 6.12 -2.53 -11.98
C MET A 8 5.28 -1.25 -12.02
N LEU A 9 4.10 -1.29 -11.42
CA LEU A 9 3.24 -0.14 -11.32
C LEU A 9 3.89 0.88 -10.37
N ARG A 10 4.36 2.01 -10.91
CA ARG A 10 5.13 3.04 -10.17
C ARG A 10 4.35 4.33 -9.88
N GLN A 11 3.17 4.50 -10.48
CA GLN A 11 2.34 5.69 -10.30
C GLN A 11 1.03 5.33 -9.62
N ALA A 12 0.70 6.08 -8.57
CA ALA A 12 -0.65 6.14 -8.02
C ALA A 12 -1.30 7.48 -8.41
N VAL A 13 -2.60 7.45 -8.65
CA VAL A 13 -3.40 8.59 -9.10
C VAL A 13 -4.61 8.69 -8.18
N ILE A 14 -4.87 9.87 -7.62
CA ILE A 14 -5.99 10.10 -6.71
C ILE A 14 -6.94 11.13 -7.32
N LEU A 15 -8.22 10.77 -7.48
CA LEU A 15 -9.28 11.68 -7.88
C LEU A 15 -9.65 12.60 -6.72
N ALA A 16 -9.15 13.84 -6.74
CA ALA A 16 -9.33 14.82 -5.68
C ALA A 16 -10.26 16.00 -6.04
N GLY A 17 -10.99 15.91 -7.15
CA GLY A 17 -11.80 17.02 -7.69
C GLY A 17 -13.27 17.10 -7.25
N GLY A 18 -13.76 16.18 -6.41
CA GLY A 18 -15.18 16.11 -6.04
C GLY A 18 -15.71 17.34 -5.29
N LEU A 19 -16.88 17.85 -5.71
CA LEU A 19 -17.54 19.02 -5.10
C LEU A 19 -18.04 18.77 -3.66
N GLY A 20 -18.33 17.51 -3.31
CA GLY A 20 -18.79 17.16 -1.96
C GLY A 20 -20.07 17.88 -1.52
N THR A 21 -21.01 18.11 -2.44
CA THR A 21 -22.22 18.92 -2.23
C THR A 21 -23.12 18.43 -1.09
N ARG A 22 -23.09 17.12 -0.78
CA ARG A 22 -23.84 16.50 0.32
C ARG A 22 -23.33 16.85 1.72
N LEU A 23 -22.14 17.44 1.85
CA LEU A 23 -21.50 17.80 3.12
C LEU A 23 -21.73 19.27 3.52
N GLY A 24 -22.53 20.02 2.75
CA GLY A 24 -22.98 21.37 3.09
C GLY A 24 -21.85 22.38 3.26
N GLU A 25 -21.87 23.12 4.38
CA GLU A 25 -20.89 24.19 4.66
C GLU A 25 -19.43 23.70 4.74
N ARG A 26 -19.20 22.42 5.06
CA ARG A 26 -17.85 21.88 5.30
C ARG A 26 -16.97 21.92 4.05
N THR A 27 -17.54 21.71 2.87
CA THR A 27 -16.82 21.70 1.59
C THR A 27 -16.76 23.08 0.93
N LYS A 28 -17.31 24.13 1.57
CA LYS A 28 -17.20 25.51 1.06
C LYS A 28 -15.81 26.11 1.24
N LEU A 29 -15.06 25.64 2.23
CA LEU A 29 -13.73 26.17 2.55
C LEU A 29 -12.62 25.34 1.92
N VAL A 30 -12.74 24.01 1.95
CA VAL A 30 -11.73 23.07 1.44
C VAL A 30 -12.35 21.97 0.57
N PRO A 31 -11.60 21.37 -0.39
CA PRO A 31 -12.04 20.19 -1.12
C PRO A 31 -12.43 19.03 -0.20
N LYS A 32 -13.33 18.13 -0.64
CA LYS A 32 -13.77 16.96 0.17
C LYS A 32 -12.59 16.11 0.69
N PRO A 33 -11.58 15.75 -0.11
CA PRO A 33 -10.39 15.03 0.38
C PRO A 33 -9.56 15.81 1.42
N MET A 34 -9.71 17.13 1.48
CA MET A 34 -8.98 17.99 2.41
C MET A 34 -9.71 18.21 3.74
N LEU A 35 -10.88 17.60 3.92
CA LEU A 35 -11.60 17.68 5.19
C LEU A 35 -10.78 17.03 6.30
N ASP A 36 -10.80 17.68 7.47
CA ASP A 36 -10.09 17.23 8.66
C ASP A 36 -10.76 15.99 9.24
N ILE A 37 -9.98 14.93 9.42
CA ILE A 37 -10.36 13.69 10.07
C ILE A 37 -9.23 13.31 11.03
N GLY A 38 -9.52 13.30 12.34
CA GLY A 38 -8.53 13.01 13.36
C GLY A 38 -7.37 14.03 13.45
N GLY A 39 -7.62 15.30 13.08
CA GLY A 39 -6.65 16.40 13.18
C GLY A 39 -5.74 16.57 11.96
N ARG A 40 -6.07 15.93 10.83
CA ARG A 40 -5.30 16.00 9.58
C ARG A 40 -6.22 15.86 8.35
N PRO A 41 -5.83 16.39 7.18
CA PRO A 41 -6.56 16.15 5.93
C PRO A 41 -6.74 14.65 5.66
N PHE A 42 -7.95 14.24 5.25
CA PHE A 42 -8.21 12.84 4.85
C PHE A 42 -7.26 12.36 3.74
N LEU A 43 -6.90 13.26 2.82
CA LEU A 43 -5.96 12.98 1.74
C LEU A 43 -4.56 12.62 2.26
N ASP A 44 -4.13 13.15 3.41
CA ASP A 44 -2.87 12.71 4.03
C ASP A 44 -2.94 11.22 4.37
N THR A 45 -4.10 10.73 4.85
CA THR A 45 -4.28 9.31 5.17
C THR A 45 -4.16 8.44 3.93
N LEU A 46 -4.78 8.85 2.81
CA LEU A 46 -4.68 8.12 1.55
C LEU A 46 -3.24 8.10 1.01
N ILE A 47 -2.53 9.23 1.10
CA ILE A 47 -1.14 9.34 0.66
C ILE A 47 -0.22 8.47 1.54
N ASP A 48 -0.34 8.54 2.86
CA ASP A 48 0.50 7.74 3.77
C ASP A 48 0.24 6.23 3.59
N GLU A 49 -1.00 5.83 3.34
CA GLU A 49 -1.35 4.45 3.00
C GLU A 49 -0.75 3.99 1.66
N LEU A 50 -0.62 4.86 0.66
CA LEU A 50 0.11 4.52 -0.57
C LEU A 50 1.63 4.45 -0.34
N VAL A 51 2.17 5.39 0.43
CA VAL A 51 3.61 5.50 0.70
C VAL A 51 4.14 4.27 1.44
N ARG A 52 3.35 3.65 2.32
CA ARG A 52 3.77 2.45 3.06
C ARG A 52 4.10 1.25 2.16
N TYR A 53 3.56 1.19 0.95
CA TYR A 53 3.90 0.10 0.01
C TYR A 53 5.30 0.23 -0.59
N ASP A 54 5.94 1.41 -0.50
CA ASP A 54 7.31 1.73 -0.98
C ASP A 54 7.63 1.36 -2.44
N VAL A 55 6.60 1.22 -3.28
CA VAL A 55 6.75 0.90 -4.72
C VAL A 55 6.47 2.07 -5.64
N PHE A 56 5.72 3.07 -5.18
CA PHE A 56 5.29 4.22 -5.98
C PHE A 56 6.38 5.30 -5.98
N ASP A 57 6.83 5.67 -7.17
CA ASP A 57 7.75 6.80 -7.38
C ASP A 57 7.00 8.12 -7.53
N GLU A 58 5.72 8.05 -7.88
CA GLU A 58 4.89 9.22 -8.13
C GLU A 58 3.46 9.03 -7.62
N ILE A 59 2.93 10.08 -6.99
CA ILE A 59 1.51 10.21 -6.65
C ILE A 59 0.98 11.45 -7.39
N LEU A 60 0.05 11.24 -8.31
CA LEU A 60 -0.60 12.30 -9.09
C LEU A 60 -2.00 12.59 -8.51
N LEU A 61 -2.20 13.81 -8.02
CA LEU A 61 -3.48 14.26 -7.51
C LEU A 61 -4.26 14.99 -8.62
N LEU A 62 -5.44 14.48 -8.97
CA LEU A 62 -6.32 15.12 -9.95
C LEU A 62 -7.27 16.06 -9.23
N ALA A 63 -6.89 17.32 -9.14
CA ALA A 63 -7.58 18.33 -8.36
C ALA A 63 -8.48 19.20 -9.26
N GLY A 64 -9.73 19.37 -8.83
CA GLY A 64 -10.74 20.19 -9.50
C GLY A 64 -11.15 21.37 -8.63
N HIS A 65 -12.33 21.29 -8.01
CA HIS A 65 -12.82 22.34 -7.12
C HIS A 65 -11.79 22.70 -6.03
N LYS A 66 -11.40 23.98 -5.98
CA LYS A 66 -10.37 24.53 -5.07
C LYS A 66 -9.00 23.85 -5.19
N ALA A 67 -8.60 23.48 -6.41
CA ALA A 67 -7.33 22.81 -6.68
C ALA A 67 -6.11 23.58 -6.16
N GLU A 68 -6.18 24.91 -6.02
CA GLU A 68 -5.12 25.73 -5.42
C GLU A 68 -4.77 25.33 -3.98
N ILE A 69 -5.74 24.85 -3.20
CA ILE A 69 -5.51 24.39 -1.83
C ILE A 69 -4.71 23.08 -1.84
N VAL A 70 -5.08 22.15 -2.74
CA VAL A 70 -4.38 20.88 -2.91
C VAL A 70 -2.95 21.12 -3.42
N GLU A 71 -2.79 21.96 -4.45
CA GLU A 71 -1.49 22.35 -5.00
C GLU A 71 -0.59 22.97 -3.93
N THR A 72 -1.10 23.94 -3.16
CA THR A 72 -0.31 24.62 -2.14
C THR A 72 0.15 23.65 -1.05
N HIS A 73 -0.67 22.65 -0.72
CA HIS A 73 -0.35 21.71 0.35
C HIS A 73 0.59 20.58 -0.09
N TYR A 74 0.44 20.07 -1.33
CA TYR A 74 1.14 18.86 -1.77
C TYR A 74 2.05 19.04 -2.99
N GLY A 75 1.86 20.08 -3.80
CA GLY A 75 2.54 20.26 -5.08
C GLY A 75 4.06 20.25 -4.92
N GLY A 76 4.72 19.30 -5.59
CA GLY A 76 6.18 19.15 -5.58
C GLY A 76 6.77 18.56 -4.30
N ALA A 77 5.94 18.22 -3.30
CA ALA A 77 6.39 17.55 -2.09
C ALA A 77 6.92 16.13 -2.39
N THR A 78 7.72 15.60 -1.48
CA THR A 78 8.15 14.19 -1.47
C THR A 78 7.64 13.54 -0.19
N ARG A 79 6.96 12.39 -0.31
CA ARG A 79 6.50 11.57 0.81
C ARG A 79 7.03 10.15 0.62
N GLY A 80 7.85 9.67 1.56
CA GLY A 80 8.66 8.48 1.33
C GLY A 80 9.57 8.68 0.11
N ARG A 81 9.48 7.79 -0.88
CA ARG A 81 10.16 7.95 -2.18
C ARG A 81 9.31 8.65 -3.25
N ALA A 82 8.01 8.80 -3.02
CA ALA A 82 7.08 9.29 -4.02
C ALA A 82 7.15 10.81 -4.15
N LYS A 83 7.30 11.32 -5.38
CA LYS A 83 7.06 12.72 -5.69
C LYS A 83 5.57 12.95 -5.87
N ILE A 84 5.04 14.04 -5.31
CA ILE A 84 3.64 14.41 -5.46
C ILE A 84 3.49 15.48 -6.55
N LEU A 85 2.68 15.16 -7.54
CA LEU A 85 2.27 16.06 -8.61
C LEU A 85 0.79 16.38 -8.47
N VAL A 86 0.38 17.53 -8.96
CA VAL A 86 -1.03 17.95 -8.96
C VAL A 86 -1.40 18.38 -10.39
N SER A 87 -2.47 17.79 -10.91
CA SER A 87 -3.10 18.20 -12.16
C SER A 87 -4.32 19.03 -11.82
N ARG A 88 -4.37 20.28 -12.27
CA ARG A 88 -5.43 21.24 -11.93
C ARG A 88 -6.40 21.42 -13.08
N GLU A 89 -7.63 20.96 -12.88
CA GLU A 89 -8.73 21.26 -13.80
C GLU A 89 -9.32 22.64 -13.53
N VAL A 90 -9.64 23.36 -14.59
CA VAL A 90 -10.26 24.70 -14.52
C VAL A 90 -11.79 24.60 -14.36
N GLU A 91 -12.40 23.58 -14.95
CA GLU A 91 -13.83 23.29 -14.89
C GLU A 91 -14.05 21.81 -14.53
N PRO A 92 -15.18 21.42 -13.91
CA PRO A 92 -15.42 20.02 -13.56
C PRO A 92 -15.56 19.13 -14.81
N LEU A 93 -14.58 18.25 -15.07
CA LEU A 93 -14.59 17.36 -16.24
C LEU A 93 -15.16 15.96 -15.97
N GLY A 94 -15.52 15.66 -14.72
CA GLY A 94 -15.89 14.30 -14.29
C GLY A 94 -14.68 13.37 -14.14
N THR A 95 -14.87 12.17 -13.60
CA THR A 95 -13.75 11.27 -13.26
C THR A 95 -12.98 10.76 -14.48
N GLY A 96 -13.67 10.51 -15.60
CA GLY A 96 -13.02 10.15 -16.86
C GLY A 96 -12.35 11.36 -17.51
N GLY A 97 -13.02 12.52 -17.47
CA GLY A 97 -12.45 13.76 -18.01
C GLY A 97 -11.20 14.23 -17.26
N ALA A 98 -11.13 13.98 -15.96
CA ALA A 98 -9.94 14.25 -15.15
C ALA A 98 -8.71 13.48 -15.63
N LEU A 99 -8.88 12.21 -15.96
CA LEU A 99 -7.80 11.40 -16.53
C LEU A 99 -7.42 11.87 -17.94
N MET A 100 -8.41 12.26 -18.77
CA MET A 100 -8.14 12.81 -20.09
C MET A 100 -7.34 14.12 -20.02
N HIS A 101 -7.67 14.98 -19.05
CA HIS A 101 -6.95 16.22 -18.83
C HIS A 101 -5.51 15.98 -18.39
N ALA A 102 -5.29 15.00 -17.51
CA ALA A 102 -3.97 14.62 -17.01
C ALA A 102 -3.22 13.63 -17.90
N ARG A 103 -3.69 13.35 -19.14
CA ARG A 103 -3.17 12.27 -20.00
C ARG A 103 -1.65 12.30 -20.19
N ASP A 104 -1.04 13.48 -20.25
CA ASP A 104 0.40 13.61 -20.51
C ASP A 104 1.25 13.35 -19.25
N LEU A 105 0.61 13.33 -18.08
CA LEU A 105 1.22 13.01 -16.79
C LEU A 105 1.02 11.53 -16.43
N LEU A 106 0.04 10.84 -17.03
CA LEU A 106 -0.25 9.43 -16.72
C LEU A 106 0.80 8.48 -17.32
N HIS A 107 1.26 7.54 -16.50
CA HIS A 107 2.00 6.36 -16.95
C HIS A 107 1.08 5.43 -17.78
N ASP A 108 1.66 4.51 -18.55
CA ASP A 108 0.88 3.54 -19.34
C ASP A 108 -0.01 2.64 -18.47
N ARG A 109 0.43 2.36 -17.25
CA ARG A 109 -0.35 1.67 -16.21
C ARG A 109 -0.15 2.36 -14.87
N PHE A 110 -1.25 2.59 -14.16
CA PHE A 110 -1.26 3.28 -12.87
C PHE A 110 -2.37 2.74 -11.96
N LEU A 111 -2.20 2.95 -10.65
CA LEU A 111 -3.22 2.67 -9.66
C LEU A 111 -4.06 3.93 -9.51
N LEU A 112 -5.38 3.83 -9.69
CA LEU A 112 -6.33 4.92 -9.53
C LEU A 112 -7.14 4.71 -8.27
N LEU A 113 -7.30 5.76 -7.47
CA LEU A 113 -8.11 5.75 -6.25
C LEU A 113 -9.06 6.95 -6.26
N ASN A 114 -10.26 6.73 -5.73
CA ASN A 114 -11.14 7.83 -5.34
C ASN A 114 -10.55 8.53 -4.12
N GLY A 115 -10.50 9.88 -4.13
CA GLY A 115 -9.91 10.68 -3.05
C GLY A 115 -10.80 10.83 -1.82
N ASP A 116 -11.96 10.18 -1.79
CA ASP A 116 -12.96 10.31 -0.74
C ASP A 116 -13.32 9.01 -0.03
N SER A 117 -12.67 7.93 -0.39
CA SER A 117 -12.86 6.63 0.25
C SER A 117 -11.54 5.99 0.60
N LEU A 118 -11.51 5.28 1.73
CA LEU A 118 -10.43 4.40 2.13
C LEU A 118 -10.97 2.98 2.22
N PHE A 119 -10.24 2.04 1.62
CA PHE A 119 -10.49 0.61 1.75
C PHE A 119 -9.21 -0.09 2.18
N ASP A 120 -9.22 -0.65 3.38
CA ASP A 120 -8.05 -1.29 3.98
C ASP A 120 -7.93 -2.76 3.54
N PHE A 121 -7.12 -2.99 2.52
CA PHE A 121 -6.68 -4.31 2.06
C PHE A 121 -5.29 -4.19 1.42
N ASN A 122 -4.65 -5.32 1.11
CA ASN A 122 -3.37 -5.34 0.40
C ASN A 122 -3.52 -4.88 -1.06
N LEU A 123 -3.19 -3.62 -1.35
CA LEU A 123 -3.28 -3.01 -2.69
C LEU A 123 -2.41 -3.73 -3.72
N LEU A 124 -1.25 -4.27 -3.32
CA LEU A 124 -0.38 -4.97 -4.26
C LEU A 124 -0.91 -6.34 -4.65
N ASP A 125 -1.85 -6.94 -3.91
CA ASP A 125 -2.56 -8.12 -4.39
C ASP A 125 -3.41 -7.79 -5.62
N LEU A 126 -4.10 -6.64 -5.63
CA LEU A 126 -4.81 -6.16 -6.81
C LEU A 126 -3.85 -5.90 -7.98
N VAL A 127 -2.72 -5.24 -7.71
CA VAL A 127 -1.69 -4.98 -8.74
C VAL A 127 -1.14 -6.28 -9.32
N ALA A 128 -0.84 -7.27 -8.47
CA ALA A 128 -0.32 -8.56 -8.90
C ALA A 128 -1.34 -9.37 -9.70
N ARG A 129 -2.65 -9.28 -9.39
CA ARG A 129 -3.72 -9.94 -10.16
C ARG A 129 -4.08 -9.22 -11.47
N ALA A 130 -3.78 -7.93 -11.56
CA ALA A 130 -4.11 -7.12 -12.71
C ALA A 130 -3.19 -7.45 -13.91
N HIS A 131 -3.72 -8.25 -14.83
CA HIS A 131 -3.03 -8.66 -16.05
C HIS A 131 -3.79 -8.22 -17.30
N GLY A 132 -3.04 -7.92 -18.36
CA GLY A 132 -3.59 -7.44 -19.62
C GLY A 132 -3.84 -5.92 -19.64
N GLY A 133 -4.55 -5.47 -20.68
CA GLY A 133 -5.03 -4.09 -20.81
C GLY A 133 -6.37 -3.87 -20.10
N GLY A 134 -6.91 -2.65 -20.21
CA GLY A 134 -8.21 -2.29 -19.62
C GLY A 134 -8.10 -1.92 -18.13
N VAL A 135 -9.10 -2.32 -17.34
CA VAL A 135 -9.23 -1.95 -15.92
C VAL A 135 -9.47 -3.18 -15.05
N HIS A 136 -8.79 -3.24 -13.91
CA HIS A 136 -9.06 -4.22 -12.85
C HIS A 136 -9.46 -3.49 -11.57
N MET A 137 -10.71 -3.66 -11.12
CA MET A 137 -11.27 -2.99 -9.95
C MET A 137 -11.17 -3.83 -8.68
N ALA A 138 -10.88 -3.18 -7.56
CA ALA A 138 -11.16 -3.74 -6.25
C ALA A 138 -12.66 -3.63 -5.96
N LEU A 139 -13.22 -4.71 -5.44
CA LEU A 139 -14.61 -4.82 -5.06
C LEU A 139 -14.72 -5.13 -3.57
N ARG A 140 -15.81 -4.68 -2.96
CA ARG A 140 -16.12 -4.92 -1.55
C ARG A 140 -17.14 -6.03 -1.43
N ASP A 141 -16.76 -7.13 -0.79
CA ASP A 141 -17.63 -8.31 -0.62
C ASP A 141 -18.61 -8.16 0.57
N ASP A 142 -18.31 -7.28 1.52
CA ASP A 142 -18.99 -7.16 2.81
C ASP A 142 -20.15 -6.14 2.84
N VAL A 143 -20.80 -5.91 1.69
CA VAL A 143 -21.80 -4.84 1.56
C VAL A 143 -23.21 -5.34 1.89
N VAL A 144 -23.66 -5.04 3.11
CA VAL A 144 -24.97 -5.47 3.65
C VAL A 144 -26.12 -4.49 3.32
N ALA A 145 -25.86 -3.38 2.61
CA ALA A 145 -26.86 -2.32 2.41
C ALA A 145 -27.27 -2.09 0.94
N ASP A 146 -28.49 -1.61 0.74
CA ASP A 146 -29.09 -1.14 -0.52
C ASP A 146 -28.43 0.13 -1.09
N ARG A 147 -27.58 0.82 -0.31
CA ARG A 147 -27.01 2.13 -0.65
C ARG A 147 -26.00 2.16 -1.80
N TYR A 148 -25.35 1.04 -2.12
CA TYR A 148 -24.31 0.97 -3.15
C TYR A 148 -24.77 0.17 -4.37
N GLY A 149 -24.31 0.56 -5.55
CA GLY A 149 -24.43 -0.29 -6.73
C GLY A 149 -23.66 -1.61 -6.54
N ARG A 150 -24.11 -2.66 -7.23
CA ARG A 150 -23.47 -3.98 -7.24
C ARG A 150 -22.83 -4.28 -8.58
N VAL A 151 -21.77 -5.06 -8.53
CA VAL A 151 -21.03 -5.48 -9.71
C VAL A 151 -21.33 -6.95 -9.98
N VAL A 152 -21.80 -7.24 -11.18
CA VAL A 152 -22.09 -8.61 -11.63
C VAL A 152 -20.80 -9.20 -12.21
N LEU A 153 -20.38 -10.34 -11.68
CA LEU A 153 -19.14 -11.01 -12.07
C LEU A 153 -19.42 -12.36 -12.76
N ASP A 154 -18.58 -12.67 -13.73
CA ASP A 154 -18.38 -14.02 -14.29
C ASP A 154 -16.89 -14.39 -14.15
N GLY A 155 -16.59 -15.21 -13.14
CA GLY A 155 -15.22 -15.34 -12.63
C GLY A 155 -14.71 -13.98 -12.14
N ASN A 156 -13.64 -13.48 -12.75
CA ASN A 156 -13.10 -12.14 -12.48
C ASN A 156 -13.53 -11.09 -13.53
N THR A 157 -14.37 -11.44 -14.50
CA THR A 157 -14.82 -10.50 -15.55
C THR A 157 -16.06 -9.77 -15.07
N VAL A 158 -16.08 -8.44 -15.18
CA VAL A 158 -17.26 -7.64 -14.89
C VAL A 158 -18.20 -7.71 -16.09
N ARG A 159 -19.45 -8.12 -15.84
CA ARG A 159 -20.48 -8.26 -16.87
C ARG A 159 -21.46 -7.10 -16.89
N ASP A 160 -21.82 -6.59 -15.72
CA ASP A 160 -22.84 -5.56 -15.58
C ASP A 160 -22.75 -4.84 -14.23
N PHE A 161 -23.47 -3.73 -14.11
CA PHE A 161 -23.63 -2.94 -12.91
C PHE A 161 -25.11 -2.80 -12.55
N ILE A 162 -25.45 -3.19 -11.33
CA ILE A 162 -26.80 -3.03 -10.78
C ILE A 162 -26.80 -1.78 -9.91
N GLY A 163 -27.74 -0.86 -10.13
CA GLY A 163 -27.88 0.34 -9.30
C GLY A 163 -28.21 0.03 -7.83
N PRO A 164 -28.05 1.01 -6.92
CA PRO A 164 -28.51 0.89 -5.53
C PRO A 164 -30.00 0.51 -5.43
N GLY A 165 -30.37 -0.35 -4.48
CA GLY A 165 -31.76 -0.76 -4.26
C GLY A 165 -31.95 -2.05 -3.48
N ALA A 166 -33.20 -2.31 -3.07
CA ALA A 166 -33.57 -3.52 -2.35
C ALA A 166 -33.40 -4.78 -3.21
N GLY A 167 -32.68 -5.78 -2.70
CA GLY A 167 -32.46 -7.06 -3.38
C GLY A 167 -31.21 -7.14 -4.25
N ALA A 168 -30.41 -6.08 -4.35
CA ALA A 168 -29.12 -6.12 -5.04
C ALA A 168 -28.13 -7.01 -4.25
N THR A 169 -27.60 -8.04 -4.89
CA THR A 169 -26.64 -8.99 -4.31
C THR A 169 -25.30 -8.92 -5.06
N GLY A 170 -24.24 -9.38 -4.42
CA GLY A 170 -22.88 -9.31 -4.95
C GLY A 170 -22.06 -8.15 -4.38
N PRO A 171 -20.80 -8.01 -4.81
CA PRO A 171 -19.88 -7.04 -4.25
C PRO A 171 -20.12 -5.64 -4.84
N ALA A 172 -19.66 -4.59 -4.14
CA ALA A 172 -19.76 -3.21 -4.61
C ALA A 172 -18.41 -2.68 -5.12
N ASN A 173 -18.43 -1.66 -5.98
CA ASN A 173 -17.21 -0.97 -6.39
C ASN A 173 -16.53 -0.30 -5.18
N ALA A 174 -15.21 -0.53 -5.00
CA ALA A 174 -14.44 0.05 -3.91
C ALA A 174 -13.81 1.41 -4.23
N GLY A 175 -13.89 1.89 -5.48
CA GLY A 175 -13.23 3.13 -5.88
C GLY A 175 -11.72 3.01 -6.07
N ILE A 176 -11.19 1.79 -6.25
CA ILE A 176 -9.76 1.53 -6.44
C ILE A 176 -9.58 0.64 -7.67
N TYR A 177 -8.66 1.01 -8.55
CA TYR A 177 -8.52 0.41 -9.87
C TYR A 177 -7.06 0.33 -10.31
N VAL A 178 -6.66 -0.77 -10.94
CA VAL A 178 -5.47 -0.78 -11.80
C VAL A 178 -5.93 -0.45 -13.22
N VAL A 179 -5.38 0.62 -13.79
CA VAL A 179 -5.86 1.20 -15.05
C VAL A 179 -4.76 1.16 -16.09
N SER A 180 -5.11 0.74 -17.31
CA SER A 180 -4.27 0.92 -18.49
C SER A 180 -4.66 2.23 -19.18
N LYS A 181 -3.69 3.09 -19.48
CA LYS A 181 -3.91 4.40 -20.12
C LYS A 181 -4.63 4.31 -21.46
N SER A 182 -4.61 3.15 -22.12
CA SER A 182 -5.35 2.91 -23.36
C SER A 182 -6.86 3.14 -23.25
N ILE A 183 -7.45 3.04 -22.04
CA ILE A 183 -8.90 3.31 -21.87
C ILE A 183 -9.30 4.75 -22.19
N LEU A 184 -8.33 5.66 -22.22
CA LEU A 184 -8.56 7.06 -22.58
C LEU A 184 -9.06 7.20 -24.02
N ALA A 185 -8.77 6.24 -24.90
CA ALA A 185 -9.29 6.22 -26.27
C ALA A 185 -10.82 6.04 -26.33
N ASP A 186 -11.43 5.49 -25.29
CA ASP A 186 -12.88 5.27 -25.21
C ASP A 186 -13.64 6.54 -24.76
N ILE A 187 -12.92 7.56 -24.28
CA ILE A 187 -13.51 8.82 -23.83
C ILE A 187 -13.65 9.78 -25.02
N THR A 188 -14.86 9.84 -25.57
CA THR A 188 -15.14 10.59 -26.81
C THR A 188 -15.81 11.95 -26.56
N THR A 189 -16.36 12.18 -25.37
CA THR A 189 -17.04 13.42 -24.98
C THR A 189 -16.61 13.87 -23.59
N LEU A 190 -16.72 15.17 -23.30
CA LEU A 190 -16.47 15.75 -21.97
C LEU A 190 -17.65 16.65 -21.56
N PRO A 191 -17.99 16.74 -20.25
CA PRO A 191 -17.44 15.97 -19.14
C PRO A 191 -17.77 14.47 -19.26
N ALA A 192 -16.94 13.60 -18.65
CA ALA A 192 -17.12 12.15 -18.67
C ALA A 192 -16.89 11.54 -17.27
N SER A 193 -17.73 10.57 -16.92
CA SER A 193 -17.63 9.73 -15.74
C SER A 193 -17.11 8.35 -16.13
N LEU A 194 -16.11 7.85 -15.40
CA LEU A 194 -15.63 6.48 -15.58
C LEU A 194 -16.76 5.46 -15.40
N GLU A 195 -17.60 5.63 -14.39
CA GLU A 195 -18.64 4.66 -14.06
C GLU A 195 -19.81 4.65 -15.06
N GLN A 196 -20.15 5.81 -15.62
CA GLN A 196 -21.31 5.95 -16.50
C GLN A 196 -20.95 5.84 -17.98
N ASP A 197 -19.78 6.37 -18.38
CA ASP A 197 -19.43 6.56 -19.78
C ASP A 197 -18.34 5.58 -20.27
N VAL A 198 -17.51 5.02 -19.38
CA VAL A 198 -16.36 4.17 -19.77
C VAL A 198 -16.54 2.71 -19.36
N PHE A 199 -16.80 2.44 -18.08
CA PHE A 199 -16.89 1.09 -17.54
C PHE A 199 -17.95 0.21 -18.21
N PRO A 200 -19.14 0.69 -18.60
CA PRO A 200 -20.10 -0.14 -19.33
C PRO A 200 -19.55 -0.68 -20.65
N GLY A 201 -18.80 0.14 -21.41
CA GLY A 201 -18.16 -0.30 -22.66
C GLY A 201 -17.02 -1.30 -22.43
N LEU A 202 -16.23 -1.10 -21.37
CA LEU A 202 -15.19 -2.05 -20.97
C LEU A 202 -15.76 -3.39 -20.47
N ALA A 203 -16.90 -3.36 -19.75
CA ALA A 203 -17.60 -4.57 -19.33
C ALA A 203 -18.14 -5.34 -20.55
N ALA A 204 -18.78 -4.65 -21.49
CA ALA A 204 -19.31 -5.25 -22.72
C ALA A 204 -18.22 -5.91 -23.59
N SER A 205 -17.03 -5.30 -23.65
CA SER A 205 -15.88 -5.84 -24.39
C SER A 205 -15.07 -6.88 -23.62
N GLY A 206 -15.35 -7.11 -22.33
CA GLY A 206 -14.60 -8.02 -21.46
C GLY A 206 -13.24 -7.47 -20.99
N ALA A 207 -12.99 -6.18 -21.18
CA ALA A 207 -11.79 -5.47 -20.74
C ALA A 207 -11.87 -4.92 -19.30
N LEU A 208 -13.01 -5.16 -18.62
CA LEU A 208 -13.20 -4.82 -17.22
C LEU A 208 -13.21 -6.06 -16.34
N ARG A 209 -12.35 -6.06 -15.32
CA ARG A 209 -12.18 -7.17 -14.37
C ARG A 209 -12.34 -6.68 -12.93
N GLY A 210 -12.71 -7.59 -12.03
CA GLY A 210 -12.89 -7.29 -10.62
C GLY A 210 -12.32 -8.38 -9.71
N THR A 211 -11.84 -7.99 -8.53
CA THR A 211 -11.52 -8.92 -7.44
C THR A 211 -12.12 -8.39 -6.15
N ALA A 212 -12.82 -9.27 -5.43
CA ALA A 212 -13.48 -8.93 -4.18
C ALA A 212 -12.54 -9.10 -2.98
N TYR A 213 -12.57 -8.11 -2.10
CA TYR A 213 -11.81 -8.06 -0.86
C TYR A 213 -12.74 -7.79 0.32
N ARG A 214 -12.21 -8.01 1.52
CA ARG A 214 -12.84 -7.64 2.80
C ARG A 214 -11.83 -6.82 3.59
N GLY A 215 -12.34 -5.87 4.36
CA GLY A 215 -11.49 -4.93 5.08
C GLY A 215 -12.29 -3.74 5.56
N TYR A 216 -11.66 -2.88 6.38
CA TYR A 216 -12.32 -1.66 6.80
C TYR A 216 -12.54 -0.73 5.61
N PHE A 217 -13.78 -0.26 5.42
CA PHE A 217 -14.12 0.70 4.38
C PHE A 217 -14.84 1.92 4.95
N ILE A 218 -14.45 3.09 4.44
CA ILE A 218 -15.13 4.35 4.75
C ILE A 218 -15.16 5.24 3.49
N ASP A 219 -16.32 5.83 3.19
CA ASP A 219 -16.47 6.91 2.20
C ASP A 219 -16.98 8.13 2.94
N ILE A 220 -16.24 9.22 2.91
CA ILE A 220 -16.53 10.44 3.69
C ILE A 220 -17.57 11.34 3.00
N GLY A 221 -18.43 10.77 2.15
CA GLY A 221 -19.40 11.47 1.30
C GLY A 221 -20.69 11.93 1.94
N THR A 222 -20.99 11.47 3.15
CA THR A 222 -22.18 11.89 3.90
C THR A 222 -21.77 12.40 5.29
N PRO A 223 -22.57 13.27 5.94
CA PRO A 223 -22.28 13.74 7.29
C PRO A 223 -22.08 12.61 8.30
N ASP A 224 -22.88 11.54 8.21
CA ASP A 224 -22.82 10.39 9.11
C ASP A 224 -21.54 9.57 8.88
N ASP A 225 -21.19 9.31 7.61
CA ASP A 225 -19.96 8.58 7.30
C ASP A 225 -18.72 9.43 7.64
N PHE A 226 -18.78 10.75 7.47
CA PHE A 226 -17.70 11.66 7.89
C PHE A 226 -17.49 11.61 9.42
N ALA A 227 -18.56 11.70 10.21
CA ALA A 227 -18.47 11.59 11.67
C ALA A 227 -18.02 10.18 12.12
N ARG A 228 -18.39 9.14 11.37
CA ARG A 228 -17.87 7.78 11.58
C ARG A 228 -16.36 7.72 11.31
N ALA A 229 -15.92 8.30 10.21
CA ALA A 229 -14.52 8.33 9.80
C ALA A 229 -13.63 8.99 10.85
N ASP A 230 -14.05 10.16 11.36
CA ASP A 230 -13.33 10.91 12.41
C ASP A 230 -13.11 10.10 13.69
N ARG A 231 -14.11 9.30 14.08
CA ARG A 231 -14.02 8.44 15.26
C ARG A 231 -13.21 7.17 15.01
N GLU A 232 -13.41 6.50 13.87
CA GLU A 232 -12.94 5.13 13.65
C GLU A 232 -11.57 5.05 12.99
N LEU A 233 -11.22 5.98 12.09
CA LEU A 233 -9.97 5.89 11.32
C LEU A 233 -8.71 5.81 12.18
N PRO A 234 -8.52 6.65 13.23
CA PRO A 234 -7.31 6.56 14.06
C PRO A 234 -7.11 5.16 14.68
N GLU A 235 -8.19 4.51 15.09
CA GLU A 235 -8.13 3.15 15.64
C GLU A 235 -7.93 2.11 14.53
N LYS A 236 -8.62 2.26 13.39
CA LYS A 236 -8.55 1.29 12.28
C LYS A 236 -7.21 1.27 11.57
N LEU A 237 -6.51 2.40 11.54
CA LEU A 237 -5.14 2.49 11.04
C LEU A 237 -4.10 1.91 12.00
N ARG A 238 -4.49 1.61 13.25
CA ARG A 238 -3.61 0.93 14.21
C ARG A 238 -3.58 -0.57 13.91
N ARG A 239 -2.50 -1.02 13.28
CA ARG A 239 -2.35 -2.40 12.79
C ARG A 239 -1.35 -3.20 13.62
N PRO A 240 -1.54 -4.50 13.80
CA PRO A 240 -0.48 -5.35 14.33
C PRO A 240 0.69 -5.44 13.34
N ALA A 241 1.86 -5.86 13.79
CA ALA A 241 3.06 -5.90 12.97
C ALA A 241 3.86 -7.20 13.14
N VAL A 242 4.46 -7.66 12.05
CA VAL A 242 5.49 -8.70 12.07
C VAL A 242 6.83 -8.05 11.72
N PHE A 243 7.78 -8.17 12.64
CA PHE A 243 9.16 -7.71 12.46
C PHE A 243 10.03 -8.89 12.07
N PHE A 244 10.43 -8.94 10.81
CA PHE A 244 11.31 -9.98 10.28
C PHE A 244 12.78 -9.59 10.48
N ASP A 245 13.61 -10.52 10.95
CA ASP A 245 15.02 -10.45 10.58
C ASP A 245 15.18 -10.68 9.07
N ARG A 246 16.31 -10.24 8.52
CA ARG A 246 16.61 -10.38 7.10
C ARG A 246 17.41 -11.66 6.81
N ASP A 247 18.57 -11.81 7.44
CA ASP A 247 19.59 -12.80 7.10
C ASP A 247 19.44 -14.04 7.99
N GLY A 248 18.87 -15.10 7.44
CA GLY A 248 18.47 -16.32 8.15
C GLY A 248 16.95 -16.54 8.16
N VAL A 249 16.18 -15.47 7.87
CA VAL A 249 14.71 -15.49 7.88
C VAL A 249 14.11 -15.21 6.50
N LEU A 250 14.39 -14.05 5.90
CA LEU A 250 13.87 -13.72 4.55
C LEU A 250 14.80 -14.23 3.45
N ASN A 251 16.11 -14.11 3.64
CA ASN A 251 17.14 -14.69 2.78
C ASN A 251 18.07 -15.59 3.58
N HIS A 252 18.75 -16.50 2.89
CA HIS A 252 19.82 -17.29 3.51
C HIS A 252 20.95 -16.38 4.01
N ASP A 253 21.45 -16.65 5.21
CA ASP A 253 22.60 -15.94 5.79
C ASP A 253 23.90 -16.44 5.15
N SER A 254 24.47 -15.63 4.25
CA SER A 254 25.81 -15.85 3.67
C SER A 254 26.89 -14.96 4.31
N GLY A 255 26.55 -14.30 5.43
CA GLY A 255 27.42 -13.44 6.24
C GLY A 255 27.37 -11.95 5.87
N TYR A 256 27.55 -11.62 4.60
CA TYR A 256 27.63 -10.22 4.13
C TYR A 256 26.87 -10.04 2.81
N THR A 257 25.60 -10.44 2.79
CA THR A 257 24.76 -10.32 1.59
C THR A 257 24.43 -8.84 1.35
N PHE A 258 25.05 -8.23 0.34
CA PHE A 258 24.72 -6.89 -0.17
C PHE A 258 24.53 -6.86 -1.71
N GLU A 259 24.92 -7.93 -2.40
CA GLU A 259 24.82 -8.06 -3.85
C GLU A 259 23.54 -8.82 -4.21
N THR A 260 22.68 -8.21 -5.03
CA THR A 260 21.35 -8.75 -5.38
C THR A 260 21.41 -10.14 -6.02
N HIS A 261 22.45 -10.43 -6.81
CA HIS A 261 22.61 -11.72 -7.49
C HIS A 261 23.11 -12.85 -6.57
N LYS A 262 23.54 -12.52 -5.35
CA LYS A 262 23.94 -13.50 -4.32
C LYS A 262 22.83 -13.75 -3.30
N LEU A 263 21.72 -13.01 -3.38
CA LEU A 263 20.60 -13.19 -2.46
C LEU A 263 19.79 -14.41 -2.87
N GLU A 264 19.75 -15.40 -1.97
CA GLU A 264 18.90 -16.57 -2.08
C GLU A 264 17.75 -16.44 -1.08
N TRP A 265 16.51 -16.44 -1.59
CA TRP A 265 15.32 -16.37 -0.76
C TRP A 265 15.15 -17.64 0.06
N ILE A 266 14.79 -17.50 1.33
CA ILE A 266 14.26 -18.62 2.11
C ILE A 266 12.96 -19.10 1.46
N GLU A 267 12.73 -20.41 1.47
CA GLU A 267 11.53 -21.00 0.89
C GLU A 267 10.27 -20.40 1.52
N GLY A 268 9.34 -19.92 0.69
CA GLY A 268 8.10 -19.29 1.14
C GLY A 268 8.27 -17.89 1.73
N ALA A 269 9.45 -17.25 1.69
CA ALA A 269 9.67 -15.96 2.34
C ALA A 269 8.78 -14.83 1.79
N ARG A 270 8.63 -14.74 0.46
CA ARG A 270 7.81 -13.69 -0.17
C ARG A 270 6.33 -13.93 0.08
N GLU A 271 5.91 -15.18 0.04
CA GLU A 271 4.56 -15.64 0.32
C GLU A 271 4.20 -15.43 1.81
N ALA A 272 5.17 -15.58 2.72
CA ALA A 272 5.00 -15.28 4.13
C ALA A 272 4.72 -13.79 4.36
N VAL A 273 5.53 -12.91 3.74
CA VAL A 273 5.30 -11.45 3.80
C VAL A 273 3.94 -11.10 3.20
N LYS A 274 3.56 -11.73 2.08
CA LYS A 274 2.23 -11.56 1.51
C LYS A 274 1.12 -11.94 2.49
N ASP A 275 1.22 -13.09 3.15
CA ASP A 275 0.21 -13.52 4.13
C ASP A 275 0.10 -12.55 5.31
N VAL A 276 1.22 -11.96 5.75
CA VAL A 276 1.22 -10.85 6.74
C VAL A 276 0.42 -9.66 6.21
N ASN A 277 0.71 -9.22 4.99
CA ASN A 277 0.03 -8.07 4.38
C ASN A 277 -1.48 -8.33 4.18
N ASP A 278 -1.83 -9.52 3.66
CA ASP A 278 -3.22 -9.92 3.41
C ASP A 278 -4.02 -10.07 4.71
N ALA A 279 -3.35 -10.40 5.82
CA ALA A 279 -3.96 -10.43 7.16
C ALA A 279 -4.11 -9.04 7.81
N GLY A 280 -3.70 -7.96 7.13
CA GLY A 280 -3.80 -6.58 7.64
C GLY A 280 -2.72 -6.20 8.64
N TYR A 281 -1.57 -6.89 8.63
CA TYR A 281 -0.42 -6.57 9.47
C TYR A 281 0.57 -5.68 8.72
N PHE A 282 1.28 -4.83 9.45
CA PHE A 282 2.53 -4.25 8.95
C PHE A 282 3.61 -5.33 8.85
N ALA A 283 4.39 -5.30 7.77
CA ALA A 283 5.57 -6.14 7.59
C ALA A 283 6.82 -5.25 7.66
N PHE A 284 7.61 -5.39 8.73
CA PHE A 284 8.85 -4.65 8.91
C PHE A 284 10.06 -5.57 8.79
N VAL A 285 11.19 -5.03 8.36
CA VAL A 285 12.48 -5.72 8.39
C VAL A 285 13.41 -5.00 9.35
N ILE A 286 14.04 -5.75 10.28
CA ILE A 286 15.03 -5.24 11.23
C ILE A 286 16.31 -6.07 11.13
N THR A 287 17.44 -5.48 10.74
CA THR A 287 18.65 -6.28 10.47
C THR A 287 19.97 -5.65 10.93
N ASN A 288 20.86 -6.49 11.45
CA ASN A 288 22.21 -6.12 11.85
C ASN A 288 23.16 -6.15 10.62
N GLN A 289 23.57 -5.00 10.10
CA GLN A 289 24.38 -4.88 8.87
C GLN A 289 25.84 -4.50 9.16
N SER A 290 26.52 -5.35 9.94
CA SER A 290 27.88 -5.08 10.42
C SER A 290 28.95 -5.02 9.33
N GLY A 291 28.66 -5.50 8.12
CA GLY A 291 29.56 -5.38 6.98
C GLY A 291 29.87 -3.92 6.62
N VAL A 292 28.98 -2.98 6.98
CA VAL A 292 29.23 -1.54 6.87
C VAL A 292 30.33 -1.10 7.83
N ALA A 293 30.22 -1.40 9.12
CA ALA A 293 31.26 -1.10 10.11
C ALA A 293 32.59 -1.81 9.82
N ARG A 294 32.56 -2.98 9.20
CA ARG A 294 33.77 -3.75 8.81
C ARG A 294 34.41 -3.28 7.51
N GLY A 295 33.76 -2.37 6.78
CA GLY A 295 34.27 -1.80 5.52
C GLY A 295 34.13 -2.71 4.30
N TYR A 296 33.28 -3.74 4.36
CA TYR A 296 33.05 -4.65 3.23
C TYR A 296 32.14 -4.04 2.16
N TYR A 297 31.20 -3.19 2.57
CA TYR A 297 30.30 -2.44 1.68
C TYR A 297 29.77 -1.18 2.38
N GLY A 298 29.35 -0.17 1.62
CA GLY A 298 28.71 1.04 2.17
C GLY A 298 27.19 0.91 2.37
N GLU A 299 26.60 1.83 3.15
CA GLU A 299 25.13 1.89 3.40
C GLU A 299 24.30 1.96 2.10
N HIS A 300 24.81 2.62 1.06
CA HIS A 300 24.13 2.69 -0.23
C HIS A 300 23.90 1.30 -0.86
N HIS A 301 24.76 0.31 -0.58
CA HIS A 301 24.53 -1.07 -1.02
C HIS A 301 23.39 -1.73 -0.22
N VAL A 302 23.29 -1.46 1.08
CA VAL A 302 22.18 -1.96 1.92
C VAL A 302 20.85 -1.42 1.40
N VAL A 303 20.77 -0.10 1.18
CA VAL A 303 19.57 0.57 0.65
C VAL A 303 19.22 0.04 -0.74
N ALA A 304 20.22 -0.16 -1.62
CA ALA A 304 20.00 -0.72 -2.95
C ALA A 304 19.47 -2.16 -2.90
N LEU A 305 20.02 -3.00 -2.00
CA LEU A 305 19.54 -4.37 -1.81
C LEU A 305 18.10 -4.38 -1.28
N HIS A 306 17.79 -3.57 -0.26
CA HIS A 306 16.44 -3.49 0.30
C HIS A 306 15.41 -3.02 -0.74
N ARG A 307 15.76 -2.02 -1.55
CA ARG A 307 14.90 -1.59 -2.67
C ARG A 307 14.68 -2.71 -3.68
N TRP A 308 15.74 -3.45 -4.03
CA TRP A 308 15.61 -4.59 -4.93
C TRP A 308 14.73 -5.70 -4.32
N MET A 309 14.86 -5.99 -3.02
CA MET A 309 14.03 -6.95 -2.30
C MET A 309 12.56 -6.54 -2.34
N ALA A 310 12.25 -5.28 -2.02
CA ALA A 310 10.89 -4.73 -2.10
C ALA A 310 10.31 -4.87 -3.51
N ASP A 311 11.08 -4.55 -4.55
CA ASP A 311 10.66 -4.72 -5.95
C ASP A 311 10.41 -6.19 -6.32
N GLN A 312 11.19 -7.14 -5.80
CA GLN A 312 10.96 -8.57 -6.03
C GLN A 312 9.70 -9.08 -5.32
N MET A 313 9.44 -8.60 -4.11
CA MET A 313 8.24 -8.95 -3.33
C MET A 313 6.97 -8.36 -3.94
N ALA A 314 7.03 -7.12 -4.42
CA ALA A 314 5.88 -6.45 -5.00
C ALA A 314 5.35 -7.14 -6.27
N ARG A 315 6.21 -7.87 -7.00
CA ARG A 315 5.79 -8.72 -8.14
C ARG A 315 4.83 -9.85 -7.74
N THR A 316 4.88 -10.31 -6.50
CA THR A 316 4.00 -11.34 -5.96
C THR A 316 2.87 -10.75 -5.11
N GLY A 317 2.73 -9.42 -5.07
CA GLY A 317 1.75 -8.74 -4.23
C GLY A 317 2.16 -8.61 -2.76
N ALA A 318 3.43 -8.82 -2.41
CA ALA A 318 3.97 -8.60 -1.07
C ALA A 318 4.63 -7.22 -0.96
N HIS A 319 4.65 -6.62 0.23
CA HIS A 319 5.41 -5.40 0.51
C HIS A 319 5.98 -5.40 1.92
N ILE A 320 7.07 -4.65 2.08
CA ILE A 320 7.66 -4.31 3.37
C ILE A 320 7.35 -2.83 3.63
N ASP A 321 6.70 -2.55 4.75
CA ASP A 321 6.32 -1.20 5.16
C ASP A 321 7.53 -0.34 5.54
N ALA A 322 8.58 -0.98 6.07
CA ALA A 322 9.83 -0.33 6.41
C ALA A 322 10.98 -1.32 6.58
N PHE A 323 12.16 -0.91 6.11
CA PHE A 323 13.43 -1.53 6.44
C PHE A 323 14.17 -0.67 7.46
N GLU A 324 14.53 -1.24 8.59
CA GLU A 324 15.48 -0.67 9.54
C GLU A 324 16.72 -1.56 9.60
N TYR A 325 17.89 -0.91 9.64
CA TYR A 325 19.16 -1.61 9.79
C TYR A 325 20.10 -0.86 10.72
N CYS A 326 20.97 -1.63 11.38
CA CYS A 326 22.07 -1.09 12.16
C CYS A 326 23.41 -1.35 11.46
N PRO A 327 24.11 -0.33 10.96
CA PRO A 327 25.44 -0.50 10.35
C PRO A 327 26.55 -0.67 11.40
N ASP A 328 26.28 -0.31 12.66
CA ASP A 328 27.28 -0.18 13.72
C ASP A 328 27.76 -1.54 14.25
N HIS A 329 29.02 -1.60 14.64
CA HIS A 329 29.63 -2.74 15.33
C HIS A 329 30.82 -2.26 16.19
N PRO A 330 30.96 -2.69 17.46
CA PRO A 330 32.03 -2.23 18.34
C PRO A 330 33.44 -2.56 17.81
N ASP A 331 33.60 -3.72 17.17
CA ASP A 331 34.86 -4.14 16.53
C ASP A 331 34.97 -3.73 15.05
N GLY A 332 34.30 -2.64 14.65
CA GLY A 332 34.35 -2.12 13.28
C GLY A 332 35.71 -1.51 12.91
N THR A 333 36.02 -1.48 11.62
CA THR A 333 37.22 -0.79 11.09
C THR A 333 36.89 0.61 10.56
N VAL A 334 35.64 0.85 10.18
CA VAL A 334 35.16 2.16 9.71
C VAL A 334 34.79 3.02 10.91
N ALA A 335 35.61 4.03 11.22
CA ALA A 335 35.52 4.85 12.44
C ALA A 335 34.11 5.41 12.74
N ARG A 336 33.35 5.81 11.71
CA ARG A 336 31.98 6.33 11.87
C ARG A 336 31.00 5.32 12.49
N TYR A 337 31.20 4.02 12.23
CA TYR A 337 30.31 2.94 12.63
C TYR A 337 30.94 2.00 13.69
N CYS A 338 32.18 2.28 14.10
CA CYS A 338 32.90 1.54 15.12
C CYS A 338 32.42 1.95 16.53
N ARG A 339 31.23 1.50 16.92
CA ARG A 339 30.59 1.86 18.19
C ARG A 339 29.56 0.84 18.62
N THR A 340 29.25 0.85 19.91
CA THR A 340 28.04 0.22 20.44
C THR A 340 26.82 1.05 20.06
N SER A 341 25.71 0.40 19.70
CA SER A 341 24.46 1.05 19.31
C SER A 341 23.29 0.37 20.00
N ASP A 342 22.34 1.17 20.48
CA ASP A 342 21.04 0.71 20.97
C ASP A 342 20.13 0.18 19.83
N ARG A 343 20.47 0.49 18.57
CA ARG A 343 19.80 -0.06 17.39
C ARG A 343 20.30 -1.45 17.01
N ARG A 344 21.48 -1.87 17.48
CA ARG A 344 22.04 -3.18 17.14
C ARG A 344 21.40 -4.27 18.02
N LYS A 345 20.73 -5.25 17.42
CA LYS A 345 20.22 -6.42 18.16
C LYS A 345 21.40 -7.10 18.89
N PRO A 346 21.29 -7.43 20.20
CA PRO A 346 20.05 -7.64 20.95
C PRO A 346 19.36 -6.40 21.52
N ALA A 347 19.88 -5.19 21.32
CA ALA A 347 19.17 -3.98 21.75
C ALA A 347 17.93 -3.71 20.85
N PRO A 348 16.83 -3.13 21.40
CA PRO A 348 15.55 -3.04 20.73
C PRO A 348 15.39 -1.82 19.82
N GLY A 349 16.44 -1.01 19.61
CA GLY A 349 16.33 0.33 19.02
C GLY A 349 15.61 0.36 17.67
N MET A 350 15.93 -0.55 16.74
CA MET A 350 15.23 -0.65 15.44
C MET A 350 13.73 -0.91 15.59
N ILE A 351 13.32 -1.75 16.55
CA ILE A 351 11.90 -2.00 16.84
C ILE A 351 11.26 -0.73 17.40
N THR A 352 11.89 -0.10 18.40
CA THR A 352 11.33 1.08 19.06
C THR A 352 11.23 2.29 18.12
N ASP A 353 12.13 2.41 17.13
CA ASP A 353 12.04 3.44 16.10
C ASP A 353 10.79 3.27 15.23
N LEU A 354 10.50 2.02 14.83
CA LEU A 354 9.31 1.69 14.06
C LEU A 354 8.03 1.91 14.86
N LEU A 355 8.01 1.56 16.15
CA LEU A 355 6.86 1.79 17.04
C LEU A 355 6.55 3.29 17.26
N LYS A 356 7.54 4.19 17.10
CA LYS A 356 7.32 5.65 17.13
C LYS A 356 6.77 6.18 15.81
N ARG A 357 7.15 5.54 14.69
CA ARG A 357 6.82 5.99 13.33
C ARG A 357 5.46 5.46 12.84
N PHE A 358 5.07 4.27 13.28
CA PHE A 358 3.85 3.60 12.83
C PHE A 358 2.87 3.37 13.99
N PRO A 359 1.56 3.46 13.74
CA PRO A 359 0.54 3.12 14.75
C PRO A 359 0.45 1.59 14.91
N VAL A 360 1.36 1.00 15.68
CA VAL A 360 1.44 -0.46 15.86
C VAL A 360 0.60 -0.93 17.05
N ASP A 361 -0.21 -1.96 16.84
CA ASP A 361 -0.84 -2.73 17.91
C ASP A 361 0.14 -3.78 18.45
N MET A 362 0.89 -3.40 19.49
CA MET A 362 1.93 -4.25 20.09
C MET A 362 1.39 -5.59 20.62
N THR A 363 0.12 -5.65 21.05
CA THR A 363 -0.45 -6.83 21.72
C THR A 363 -0.60 -8.03 20.79
N ARG A 364 -0.69 -7.77 19.49
CA ARG A 364 -0.79 -8.77 18.42
C ARG A 364 0.44 -8.78 17.53
N SER A 365 1.49 -8.06 17.90
CA SER A 365 2.72 -7.94 17.12
C SER A 365 3.78 -8.94 17.57
N MET A 366 4.66 -9.34 16.65
CA MET A 366 5.70 -10.33 16.91
C MET A 366 6.99 -10.07 16.12
N VAL A 367 8.11 -10.56 16.65
CA VAL A 367 9.41 -10.61 15.97
C VAL A 367 9.68 -12.04 15.52
N ILE A 368 10.10 -12.21 14.26
CA ILE A 368 10.55 -13.49 13.70
C ILE A 368 12.04 -13.36 13.37
N GLY A 369 12.88 -14.12 14.06
CA GLY A 369 14.33 -14.08 13.95
C GLY A 369 14.95 -15.48 13.92
N ASP A 370 16.21 -15.60 13.50
CA ASP A 370 16.95 -16.87 13.44
C ASP A 370 17.94 -17.03 14.61
N LYS A 371 18.19 -15.97 15.39
CA LYS A 371 19.20 -15.93 16.46
C LYS A 371 18.62 -15.52 17.80
N ASP A 372 19.32 -15.89 18.87
CA ASP A 372 18.99 -15.46 20.24
C ASP A 372 18.96 -13.93 20.37
N SER A 373 19.81 -13.22 19.63
CA SER A 373 19.82 -11.75 19.62
C SER A 373 18.49 -11.14 19.13
N ASP A 374 17.75 -11.85 18.27
CA ASP A 374 16.43 -11.38 17.84
C ASP A 374 15.39 -11.55 18.95
N MET A 375 15.47 -12.66 19.67
CA MET A 375 14.56 -12.97 20.78
C MET A 375 14.79 -12.01 21.95
N GLU A 376 16.05 -11.71 22.25
CA GLU A 376 16.42 -10.71 23.25
C GLU A 376 15.92 -9.31 22.87
N ALA A 377 16.04 -8.92 21.59
CA ALA A 377 15.51 -7.65 21.11
C ALA A 377 13.98 -7.58 21.19
N ALA A 378 13.29 -8.67 20.85
CA ALA A 378 11.84 -8.80 20.99
C ALA A 378 11.41 -8.63 22.45
N GLN A 379 12.07 -9.35 23.37
CA GLN A 379 11.81 -9.27 24.80
C GLN A 379 12.06 -7.86 25.34
N ALA A 380 13.17 -7.23 24.95
CA ALA A 380 13.50 -5.87 25.37
C ALA A 380 12.50 -4.82 24.83
N ALA A 381 11.86 -5.09 23.70
CA ALA A 381 10.80 -4.26 23.14
C ALA A 381 9.39 -4.59 23.67
N GLY A 382 9.24 -5.65 24.48
CA GLY A 382 7.94 -6.10 24.98
C GLY A 382 7.07 -6.78 23.93
N LEU A 383 7.68 -7.41 22.91
CA LEU A 383 7.00 -8.14 21.84
C LEU A 383 7.21 -9.65 21.99
N ALA A 384 6.28 -10.44 21.41
CA ALA A 384 6.48 -11.88 21.28
C ALA A 384 7.62 -12.17 20.29
N GLY A 385 8.61 -12.96 20.70
CA GLY A 385 9.68 -13.45 19.82
C GLY A 385 9.44 -14.89 19.38
N HIS A 386 9.59 -15.17 18.09
CA HIS A 386 9.48 -16.50 17.51
C HIS A 386 10.75 -16.86 16.74
N LEU A 387 11.45 -17.90 17.21
CA LEU A 387 12.68 -18.40 16.60
C LEU A 387 12.36 -19.25 15.36
N PHE A 388 12.83 -18.83 14.20
CA PHE A 388 12.74 -19.56 12.95
C PHE A 388 14.02 -20.36 12.72
N SER A 389 13.95 -21.69 12.81
CA SER A 389 15.09 -22.60 12.68
C SER A 389 15.29 -23.16 11.26
N GLY A 390 14.64 -22.56 10.26
CA GLY A 390 14.70 -22.97 8.85
C GLY A 390 13.44 -23.69 8.34
N GLY A 391 13.50 -24.11 7.07
CA GLY A 391 12.37 -24.70 6.34
C GLY A 391 11.57 -23.64 5.57
N ASN A 392 10.25 -23.80 5.51
CA ASN A 392 9.36 -22.91 4.77
C ASN A 392 8.81 -21.80 5.68
N LEU A 393 9.17 -20.54 5.40
CA LEU A 393 8.78 -19.39 6.21
C LEU A 393 7.27 -19.12 6.17
N GLN A 394 6.62 -19.37 5.04
CA GLN A 394 5.17 -19.16 4.91
C GLN A 394 4.39 -20.05 5.88
N ALA A 395 4.74 -21.34 5.93
CA ALA A 395 4.14 -22.29 6.86
C ALA A 395 4.41 -21.91 8.33
N PHE A 396 5.57 -21.32 8.61
CA PHE A 396 5.89 -20.80 9.93
C PHE A 396 5.01 -19.60 10.31
N VAL A 397 4.92 -18.60 9.43
CA VAL A 397 4.11 -17.39 9.66
C VAL A 397 2.63 -17.71 9.80
N ARG A 398 2.05 -18.51 8.89
CA ARG A 398 0.62 -18.88 8.94
C ARG A 398 0.23 -19.51 10.27
N ARG A 399 1.09 -20.38 10.82
CA ARG A 399 0.87 -21.02 12.12
C ARG A 399 0.80 -20.01 13.26
N HIS A 400 1.67 -19.01 13.26
CA HIS A 400 1.74 -18.00 14.33
C HIS A 400 0.65 -16.92 14.18
N LEU A 401 0.21 -16.65 12.95
CA LEU A 401 -0.94 -15.76 12.69
C LEU A 401 -2.30 -16.45 12.84
N GLY A 402 -2.33 -17.78 13.03
CA GLY A 402 -3.58 -18.56 13.07
C GLY A 402 -4.32 -18.57 11.72
N LEU A 403 -3.60 -18.37 10.61
CA LEU A 403 -4.16 -18.49 9.27
C LEU A 403 -4.33 -19.97 8.95
N ALA A 404 -5.56 -20.39 8.63
CA ALA A 404 -5.84 -21.78 8.26
C ALA A 404 -4.96 -22.22 7.07
N GLY A 405 -4.45 -23.45 7.13
CA GLY A 405 -3.71 -24.04 6.01
C GLY A 405 -4.60 -24.11 4.77
N VAL A 406 -4.07 -23.67 3.63
CA VAL A 406 -4.73 -23.80 2.32
C VAL A 406 -4.86 -25.26 1.92
#